data_AF-A0A933EP91-F1
#
_entry.id   AF-A0A933EP91-F1
#
_cell.length_a   1.000
_cell.length_b   1.000
_cell.length_c   1.000
_cell.angle_alpha   90.00
_cell.angle_beta   90.00
_cell.angle_gamma   90.00
#
_symmetry.space_group_name_H-M   'P 1'
#
loop_
_entity.id
_entity.type
_entity.pdbx_description
1 polymer ?
#
loop_
_entity_poly.entity_id
_entity_poly.type
_entity_poly.pdbx_seq_one_letter_code
_entity_poly.pdbx_strand_id
1 'polypeptide(L)'
;MRKWLASRITALARAIFSLPRPVAGGVVLGAVAFVFFGAYQSYSVYSYTQNDPTFCRSCHTMEKAWARWQSSEHSKVTCHACHESSPISSMEQVVKYAMKQPNEVSKHALVSDEACKKCHEGTTPEWLQVEDTAGHKVHAVSQRISCLKCHSVTLHRFTPPEKICLLCHGEKQMKITAMAERYCLDCHNFFREGSPLRPLRQDCLQCHESQAKKEVHWPSSAPMQFQCSQCHQPHKQEKPVVFCQSCHQRVVTEGKHTVNAHTQASCTACHKPHEWKVTTREACTSCHQNKASHNPGAFCASCHSFKT
;
A
#
# COMPACT_ATOMS: atom_id res chain seq x y z
N MET A 1 43.10 -38.27 16.73
CA MET A 1 41.77 -38.86 16.42
C MET A 1 41.75 -39.75 15.17
N ARG A 2 42.22 -39.29 14.00
CA ARG A 2 42.08 -40.05 12.72
C ARG A 2 42.73 -41.45 12.69
N LYS A 3 43.96 -41.60 13.20
CA LYS A 3 44.68 -42.90 13.26
C LYS A 3 44.03 -43.90 14.25
N TRP A 4 43.52 -43.40 15.37
CA TRP A 4 42.82 -44.20 16.38
C TRP A 4 41.50 -44.75 15.83
N LEU A 5 40.69 -43.90 15.18
CA LEU A 5 39.43 -44.31 14.55
C LEU A 5 39.65 -45.35 13.45
N ALA A 6 40.65 -45.13 12.58
CA ALA A 6 41.02 -46.09 11.54
C ALA A 6 41.41 -47.45 12.14
N SER A 7 42.20 -47.49 13.21
CA SER A 7 42.59 -48.75 13.87
C SER A 7 41.39 -49.52 14.43
N ARG A 8 40.38 -48.82 14.97
CA ARG A 8 39.15 -49.43 15.51
C ARG A 8 38.24 -49.96 14.41
N ILE A 9 38.07 -49.22 13.32
CA ILE A 9 37.31 -49.66 12.14
C ILE A 9 37.95 -50.92 11.54
N THR A 10 39.29 -50.95 11.43
CA THR A 10 40.01 -52.10 10.86
C THR A 10 39.89 -53.35 11.74
N ALA A 11 39.95 -53.19 13.07
CA ALA A 11 39.74 -54.28 14.01
C ALA A 11 38.30 -54.83 13.97
N LEU A 12 37.30 -53.93 13.86
CA LEU A 12 35.90 -54.31 13.74
C LEU A 12 35.62 -55.06 12.43
N ALA A 13 36.17 -54.59 11.31
CA ALA A 13 36.06 -55.25 10.02
C ALA A 13 36.65 -56.65 10.06
N ARG A 14 37.87 -56.83 10.62
CA ARG A 14 38.48 -58.15 10.78
C ARG A 14 37.64 -59.10 11.63
N ALA A 15 37.05 -58.61 12.72
CA ALA A 15 36.16 -59.41 13.57
C ALA A 15 34.88 -59.84 12.81
N ILE A 16 34.26 -58.94 12.05
CA ILE A 16 33.06 -59.24 11.25
C ILE A 16 33.37 -60.25 10.13
N PHE A 17 34.50 -60.10 9.43
CA PHE A 17 34.92 -61.03 8.38
C PHE A 17 35.48 -62.36 8.90
N SER A 18 35.71 -62.49 10.20
CA SER A 18 36.10 -63.76 10.85
C SER A 18 34.91 -64.66 11.19
N LEU A 19 33.67 -64.15 11.08
CA LEU A 19 32.43 -64.91 11.28
C LEU A 19 32.12 -65.80 10.04
N PRO A 20 31.31 -66.87 10.20
CA PRO A 20 30.83 -67.64 9.06
C PRO A 20 30.18 -66.72 8.02
N ARG A 21 30.43 -66.95 6.72
CA ARG A 21 29.93 -66.11 5.61
C ARG A 21 28.45 -65.65 5.73
N PRO A 22 27.47 -66.52 6.07
CA PRO A 22 26.09 -66.06 6.23
C PRO A 22 25.90 -65.09 7.41
N VAL A 23 26.66 -65.28 8.49
CA VAL A 23 26.62 -64.43 9.69
C VAL A 23 27.30 -63.09 9.41
N ALA A 24 28.48 -63.09 8.78
CA ALA A 24 29.17 -61.87 8.37
C ALA A 24 28.31 -61.03 7.40
N GLY A 25 27.66 -61.68 6.43
CA GLY A 25 26.72 -61.04 5.51
C GLY A 25 25.52 -60.43 6.23
N GLY A 26 24.92 -61.14 7.19
CA GLY A 26 23.81 -60.64 8.00
C GLY A 26 24.20 -59.43 8.87
N VAL A 27 25.39 -59.43 9.47
CA VAL A 27 25.90 -58.29 10.27
C VAL A 27 26.15 -57.06 9.40
N VAL A 28 26.76 -57.23 8.22
CA VAL A 28 26.99 -56.11 7.28
C VAL A 28 25.66 -55.57 6.77
N LEU A 29 24.73 -56.43 6.35
CA LEU A 29 23.39 -56.01 5.91
C LEU A 29 22.62 -55.29 7.01
N GLY A 30 22.67 -55.78 8.25
CA GLY A 30 22.03 -55.13 9.40
C GLY A 30 22.63 -53.75 9.71
N ALA A 31 23.96 -53.61 9.66
CA ALA A 31 24.62 -52.32 9.85
C ALA A 31 24.28 -51.32 8.73
N VAL A 32 24.25 -51.79 7.48
CA VAL A 32 23.84 -50.99 6.32
C VAL A 32 22.39 -50.55 6.47
N ALA A 33 21.48 -51.48 6.79
CA ALA A 33 20.07 -51.19 7.01
C ALA A 33 19.86 -50.17 8.16
N PHE A 34 20.62 -50.29 9.26
CA PHE A 34 20.57 -49.34 10.38
C PHE A 34 21.00 -47.93 9.97
N VAL A 35 22.08 -47.80 9.18
CA VAL A 35 22.54 -46.50 8.67
C VAL A 35 21.50 -45.89 7.72
N PHE A 36 20.98 -46.67 6.78
CA PHE A 36 19.94 -46.20 5.86
C PHE A 36 18.66 -45.80 6.59
N PHE A 37 18.24 -46.59 7.58
CA PHE A 37 17.09 -46.27 8.42
C PHE A 37 17.32 -44.99 9.22
N GLY A 38 18.48 -44.84 9.86
CA GLY A 38 18.83 -43.62 10.60
C GLY A 38 18.87 -42.38 9.70
N ALA A 39 19.43 -42.49 8.50
CA ALA A 39 19.44 -41.42 7.51
C ALA A 39 18.01 -41.07 7.04
N TYR A 40 17.18 -42.07 6.75
CA TYR A 40 15.78 -41.89 6.37
C TYR A 40 14.97 -41.19 7.46
N GLN A 41 15.08 -41.65 8.71
CA GLN A 41 14.38 -41.04 9.84
C GLN A 41 14.84 -39.60 10.07
N SER A 42 16.14 -39.34 10.01
CA SER A 42 16.69 -37.98 10.15
C SER A 42 16.22 -37.05 9.04
N TYR A 43 16.21 -37.53 7.80
CA TYR A 43 15.70 -36.78 6.65
C TYR A 43 14.19 -36.52 6.77
N SER A 44 13.42 -37.51 7.20
CA SER A 44 11.96 -37.37 7.41
C SER A 44 11.65 -36.30 8.46
N VAL A 45 12.33 -36.32 9.61
CA VAL A 45 12.19 -35.29 10.65
C VAL A 45 12.61 -33.92 10.13
N TYR A 46 13.74 -33.82 9.42
CA TYR A 46 14.19 -32.57 8.82
C TYR A 46 13.16 -32.03 7.82
N SER A 47 12.68 -32.88 6.91
CA SER A 47 11.70 -32.49 5.90
C SER A 47 10.38 -32.04 6.52
N TYR A 48 9.87 -32.77 7.52
CA TYR A 48 8.65 -32.39 8.23
C TYR A 48 8.80 -31.07 8.98
N THR A 49 9.91 -30.87 9.70
CA THR A 49 10.10 -29.65 10.49
C THR A 49 10.44 -28.42 9.65
N GLN A 50 11.07 -28.60 8.48
CA GLN A 50 11.58 -27.49 7.67
C GLN A 50 10.73 -27.18 6.44
N ASN A 51 10.11 -28.18 5.82
CA ASN A 51 9.44 -28.04 4.53
C ASN A 51 7.94 -28.30 4.61
N ASP A 52 7.42 -28.80 5.73
CA ASP A 52 5.99 -29.05 5.91
C ASP A 52 5.36 -28.00 6.85
N PRO A 53 4.47 -27.12 6.32
CA PRO A 53 3.77 -26.12 7.12
C PRO A 53 2.94 -26.69 8.28
N THR A 54 2.53 -27.97 8.20
CA THR A 54 1.73 -28.62 9.26
C THR A 54 2.51 -28.78 10.56
N PHE A 55 3.85 -28.82 10.52
CA PHE A 55 4.66 -28.78 11.72
C PHE A 55 4.41 -27.50 12.52
N CYS A 56 4.42 -26.34 11.87
CA CYS A 56 4.16 -25.07 12.54
C CYS A 56 2.74 -25.02 13.11
N ARG A 57 1.75 -25.53 12.36
CA ARG A 57 0.35 -25.61 12.80
C ARG A 57 0.16 -26.50 14.03
N SER A 58 1.03 -27.49 14.25
CA SER A 58 0.93 -28.37 15.42
C SER A 58 1.06 -27.62 16.76
N CYS A 59 1.63 -26.41 16.74
CA CYS A 59 1.67 -25.52 17.91
C CYS A 59 0.36 -24.72 18.05
N HIS A 60 -0.22 -24.73 19.25
CA HIS A 60 -1.46 -23.99 19.58
C HIS A 60 -1.39 -22.47 19.32
N THR A 61 -0.19 -21.88 19.32
CA THR A 61 0.02 -20.45 19.08
C THR A 61 -0.05 -20.04 17.61
N MET A 62 -0.05 -21.01 16.69
CA MET A 62 0.04 -20.76 15.24
C MET A 62 -1.29 -20.70 14.52
N GLU A 63 -2.42 -21.04 15.16
CA GLU A 63 -3.73 -21.16 14.50
C GLU A 63 -4.14 -19.89 13.74
N LYS A 64 -3.95 -18.71 14.35
CA LYS A 64 -4.29 -17.43 13.71
C LYS A 64 -3.42 -17.13 12.49
N ALA A 65 -2.11 -17.36 12.60
CA ALA A 65 -1.16 -17.14 11.51
C ALA A 65 -1.42 -18.13 10.36
N TRP A 66 -1.68 -19.40 10.70
CA TRP A 66 -2.04 -20.44 9.76
C TRP A 66 -3.29 -20.08 8.96
N ALA A 67 -4.39 -19.72 9.63
CA ALA A 67 -5.64 -19.38 8.95
C ALA A 67 -5.46 -18.23 7.94
N ARG A 68 -4.66 -17.22 8.30
CA ARG A 68 -4.37 -16.09 7.41
C ARG A 68 -3.52 -16.50 6.21
N TRP A 69 -2.42 -17.22 6.45
CA TRP A 69 -1.58 -17.78 5.39
C TRP A 69 -2.38 -18.68 4.44
N GLN A 70 -3.19 -19.59 4.97
CA GLN A 70 -4.00 -20.55 4.20
C GLN A 70 -5.01 -19.84 3.29
N SER A 71 -5.58 -18.72 3.75
CA SER A 71 -6.51 -17.90 2.97
C SER A 71 -5.84 -16.95 1.95
N SER A 72 -4.50 -16.92 1.90
CA SER A 72 -3.74 -15.99 1.06
C SER A 72 -3.13 -16.68 -0.17
N GLU A 73 -2.67 -15.89 -1.14
CA GLU A 73 -1.90 -16.40 -2.28
C GLU A 73 -0.56 -17.04 -1.88
N HIS A 74 -0.04 -16.71 -0.70
CA HIS A 74 1.17 -17.30 -0.15
C HIS A 74 0.95 -18.70 0.44
N SER A 75 -0.27 -19.24 0.44
CA SER A 75 -0.58 -20.63 0.84
C SER A 75 0.17 -21.68 0.02
N LYS A 76 0.75 -21.28 -1.12
CA LYS A 76 1.54 -22.12 -2.03
C LYS A 76 3.02 -22.22 -1.63
N VAL A 77 3.50 -21.42 -0.66
CA VAL A 77 4.88 -21.44 -0.19
C VAL A 77 4.97 -21.85 1.28
N THR A 78 6.10 -22.44 1.68
CA THR A 78 6.31 -22.92 3.05
C THR A 78 6.56 -21.75 4.02
N CYS A 79 6.34 -21.98 5.32
CA CYS A 79 6.58 -20.95 6.35
C CYS A 79 8.03 -20.42 6.31
N HIS A 80 9.01 -21.32 6.13
CA HIS A 80 10.43 -20.98 6.10
C HIS A 80 10.88 -20.30 4.80
N ALA A 81 10.04 -20.22 3.77
CA ALA A 81 10.31 -19.37 2.62
C ALA A 81 10.41 -17.88 3.04
N CYS A 82 9.73 -17.51 4.13
CA CYS A 82 9.78 -16.17 4.71
C CYS A 82 10.49 -16.13 6.06
N HIS A 83 10.29 -17.14 6.90
CA HIS A 83 10.83 -17.22 8.26
C HIS A 83 12.17 -17.94 8.27
N GLU A 84 13.25 -17.22 7.96
CA GLU A 84 14.59 -17.81 7.95
C GLU A 84 15.15 -17.86 9.37
N SER A 85 15.58 -19.05 9.79
CA SER A 85 16.28 -19.28 11.05
C SER A 85 17.36 -20.33 10.87
N SER A 86 18.43 -20.25 11.65
CA SER A 86 19.46 -21.29 11.66
C SER A 86 18.89 -22.57 12.31
N PRO A 87 19.35 -23.78 11.93
CA PRO A 87 18.87 -25.02 12.52
C PRO A 87 19.00 -25.07 14.06
N ILE A 88 20.04 -24.43 14.60
CA ILE A 88 20.27 -24.34 16.04
C ILE A 88 19.20 -23.46 16.70
N SER A 89 18.93 -22.28 16.14
CA SER A 89 17.87 -21.41 16.66
C SER A 89 16.48 -22.05 16.56
N SER A 90 16.18 -22.77 15.48
CA SER A 90 14.92 -23.50 15.33
C SER A 90 14.81 -24.60 16.40
N MET A 91 15.89 -25.33 16.68
CA MET A 91 15.89 -26.36 17.73
C MET A 91 15.68 -25.76 19.11
N GLU A 92 16.40 -24.69 19.46
CA GLU A 92 16.19 -23.98 20.73
C GLU A 92 14.74 -23.53 20.90
N GLN A 93 14.11 -23.09 19.83
CA GLN A 93 12.73 -22.66 19.82
C GLN A 93 11.78 -23.81 20.11
N VAL A 94 11.94 -24.95 19.44
CA VAL A 94 11.13 -26.16 19.69
C VAL A 94 11.25 -26.57 21.15
N VAL A 95 12.46 -26.59 21.71
CA VAL A 95 12.68 -26.91 23.13
C VAL A 95 11.99 -25.90 24.04
N LYS A 96 12.12 -24.59 23.77
CA LYS A 96 11.46 -23.52 24.54
C LYS A 96 9.94 -23.67 24.52
N TYR A 97 9.34 -23.95 23.37
CA TYR A 97 7.89 -24.11 23.24
C TYR A 97 7.38 -25.39 23.88
N ALA A 98 8.12 -26.50 23.77
CA ALA A 98 7.78 -27.75 24.45
C ALA A 98 7.82 -27.63 25.97
N MET A 99 8.82 -26.92 26.52
CA MET A 99 9.01 -26.80 27.98
C MET A 99 8.20 -25.68 28.62
N LYS A 100 8.06 -24.53 27.95
CA LYS A 100 7.45 -23.31 28.53
C LYS A 100 6.02 -23.06 28.09
N GLN A 101 5.57 -23.67 26.99
CA GLN A 101 4.22 -23.55 26.44
C GLN A 101 3.67 -22.11 26.47
N PRO A 102 4.36 -21.13 25.85
CA PRO A 102 3.90 -19.76 25.87
C PRO A 102 2.59 -19.61 25.09
N ASN A 103 1.69 -18.74 25.54
CA ASN A 103 0.42 -18.47 24.86
C ASN A 103 0.54 -17.48 23.69
N GLU A 104 1.72 -16.89 23.50
CA GLU A 104 1.99 -15.92 22.45
C GLU A 104 3.24 -16.29 21.66
N VAL A 105 3.24 -15.90 20.38
CA VAL A 105 4.39 -16.10 19.51
C VAL A 105 5.43 -15.02 19.79
N SER A 106 6.53 -15.39 20.44
CA SER A 106 7.70 -14.52 20.59
C SER A 106 8.46 -14.35 19.26
N LYS A 107 9.42 -13.43 19.19
CA LYS A 107 10.26 -13.23 17.99
C LYS A 107 11.03 -14.53 17.68
N HIS A 108 10.58 -15.25 16.66
CA HIS A 108 11.00 -16.62 16.36
C HIS A 108 11.81 -16.74 15.06
N ALA A 109 11.57 -15.84 14.12
CA ALA A 109 12.39 -15.71 12.93
C ALA A 109 12.44 -14.25 12.49
N LEU A 110 13.49 -13.93 11.74
CA LEU A 110 13.61 -12.65 11.05
C LEU A 110 13.03 -12.84 9.65
N VAL A 111 12.06 -11.99 9.29
CA VAL A 111 11.65 -11.82 7.90
C VAL A 111 12.35 -10.56 7.41
N SER A 112 13.22 -10.68 6.41
CA SER A 112 13.83 -9.52 5.74
C SER A 112 13.11 -9.24 4.41
N ASP A 113 13.38 -8.08 3.81
CA ASP A 113 12.84 -7.75 2.49
C ASP A 113 13.34 -8.73 1.41
N GLU A 114 14.54 -9.29 1.57
CA GLU A 114 15.10 -10.32 0.69
C GLU A 114 14.21 -11.56 0.60
N ALA A 115 13.52 -11.93 1.67
CA ALA A 115 12.58 -13.04 1.64
C ALA A 115 11.41 -12.79 0.69
N CYS A 116 10.94 -11.53 0.60
CA CYS A 116 9.94 -11.12 -0.37
C CYS A 116 10.52 -11.13 -1.78
N LYS A 117 11.70 -10.53 -1.95
CA LYS A 117 12.39 -10.36 -3.25
C LYS A 117 12.70 -11.68 -3.95
N LYS A 118 12.99 -12.77 -3.23
CA LYS A 118 13.22 -14.10 -3.85
C LYS A 118 12.12 -14.53 -4.83
N CYS A 119 10.88 -14.08 -4.61
CA CYS A 119 9.75 -14.34 -5.49
C CYS A 119 9.13 -13.06 -6.08
N HIS A 120 9.19 -11.95 -5.34
CA HIS A 120 8.69 -10.63 -5.70
C HIS A 120 9.85 -9.70 -6.11
N GLU A 121 10.83 -10.22 -6.83
CA GLU A 121 11.90 -9.51 -7.55
C GLU A 121 12.34 -10.39 -8.73
N GLY A 122 12.39 -9.87 -9.96
CA GLY A 122 12.82 -10.65 -11.13
C GLY A 122 12.19 -10.25 -12.45
N THR A 123 12.52 -10.96 -13.53
CA THR A 123 12.14 -10.59 -14.91
C THR A 123 10.81 -11.16 -15.38
N THR A 124 9.99 -11.71 -14.48
CA THR A 124 8.66 -12.23 -14.88
C THR A 124 7.76 -11.04 -15.26
N PRO A 125 7.00 -11.14 -16.36
CA PRO A 125 6.17 -10.03 -16.85
C PRO A 125 5.18 -9.49 -15.82
N GLU A 126 4.69 -10.35 -14.93
CA GLU A 126 3.76 -10.00 -13.84
C GLU A 126 4.45 -9.16 -12.75
N TRP A 127 5.76 -9.30 -12.57
CA TRP A 127 6.52 -8.56 -11.57
C TRP A 127 6.96 -7.18 -12.05
N LEU A 128 7.39 -7.05 -13.31
CA LEU A 128 7.74 -5.76 -13.92
C LEU A 128 6.60 -4.74 -13.71
N GLN A 129 5.35 -5.20 -13.76
CA GLN A 129 4.17 -4.38 -13.54
C GLN A 129 4.06 -3.79 -12.12
N VAL A 130 4.60 -4.45 -11.09
CA VAL A 130 4.46 -4.01 -9.68
C VAL A 130 5.55 -3.01 -9.29
N GLU A 131 6.80 -3.27 -9.66
CA GLU A 131 7.90 -2.31 -9.44
C GLU A 131 7.66 -1.03 -10.25
N ASP A 132 7.13 -1.14 -11.47
CA ASP A 132 6.93 0.01 -12.34
C ASP A 132 5.79 0.94 -11.92
N THR A 133 4.95 0.49 -10.98
CA THR A 133 3.93 1.35 -10.39
C THR A 133 4.55 2.60 -9.79
N ALA A 134 3.91 3.75 -9.99
CA ALA A 134 4.43 5.03 -9.50
C ALA A 134 4.67 5.01 -7.97
N GLY A 135 3.81 4.31 -7.25
CA GLY A 135 3.90 4.19 -5.81
C GLY A 135 5.14 3.43 -5.32
N HIS A 136 5.42 2.24 -5.88
CA HIS A 136 6.61 1.47 -5.52
C HIS A 136 7.90 2.18 -5.97
N LYS A 137 7.92 2.81 -7.15
CA LYS A 137 9.06 3.63 -7.61
C LYS A 137 9.46 4.70 -6.59
N VAL A 138 8.49 5.38 -5.99
CA VAL A 138 8.77 6.41 -4.98
C VAL A 138 9.14 5.79 -3.63
N HIS A 139 8.34 4.85 -3.12
CA HIS A 139 8.47 4.39 -1.74
C HIS A 139 9.50 3.26 -1.59
N ALA A 140 9.39 2.21 -2.40
CA ALA A 140 10.27 1.03 -2.29
C ALA A 140 11.62 1.25 -2.99
N VAL A 141 11.63 1.89 -4.16
CA VAL A 141 12.87 2.07 -4.96
C VAL A 141 13.62 3.34 -4.54
N SER A 142 13.00 4.51 -4.69
CA SER A 142 13.68 5.80 -4.47
C SER A 142 13.96 6.05 -2.99
N GLN A 143 12.99 5.82 -2.12
CA GLN A 143 13.13 6.03 -0.67
C GLN A 143 13.63 4.80 0.09
N ARG A 144 13.74 3.64 -0.56
CA ARG A 144 14.19 2.37 0.05
C ARG A 144 13.41 2.01 1.33
N ILE A 145 12.11 2.26 1.32
CA ILE A 145 11.21 1.87 2.40
C ILE A 145 11.01 0.35 2.33
N SER A 146 11.32 -0.34 3.44
CA SER A 146 11.14 -1.79 3.55
C SER A 146 9.72 -2.23 3.23
N CYS A 147 9.59 -3.35 2.54
CA CYS A 147 8.32 -3.97 2.15
C CYS A 147 7.42 -4.18 3.38
N LEU A 148 8.02 -4.63 4.48
CA LEU A 148 7.33 -4.93 5.73
C LEU A 148 6.71 -3.69 6.39
N LYS A 149 7.26 -2.49 6.16
CA LYS A 149 6.66 -1.25 6.68
C LYS A 149 5.26 -1.02 6.15
N CYS A 150 4.94 -1.50 4.94
CA CYS A 150 3.60 -1.41 4.37
C CYS A 150 2.84 -2.74 4.40
N HIS A 151 3.52 -3.84 4.09
CA HIS A 151 2.93 -5.16 3.88
C HIS A 151 2.93 -6.07 5.13
N SER A 152 3.45 -5.65 6.29
CA SER A 152 3.44 -6.49 7.50
C SER A 152 2.73 -5.88 8.71
N VAL A 153 1.83 -4.91 8.48
CA VAL A 153 1.12 -4.16 9.54
C VAL A 153 0.20 -5.07 10.36
N THR A 154 -0.24 -6.19 9.80
CA THR A 154 -1.03 -7.20 10.50
C THR A 154 -0.42 -8.57 10.27
N LEU A 155 -0.45 -9.42 11.31
CA LEU A 155 0.09 -10.78 11.28
C LEU A 155 -0.40 -11.53 10.03
N HIS A 156 0.54 -11.86 9.15
CA HIS A 156 0.32 -12.64 7.92
C HIS A 156 -0.81 -12.12 7.01
N ARG A 157 -1.02 -10.79 6.99
CA ARG A 157 -1.88 -10.11 6.02
C ARG A 157 -1.06 -9.11 5.22
N PHE A 158 -0.71 -9.50 4.00
CA PHE A 158 0.26 -8.76 3.18
C PHE A 158 -0.34 -7.62 2.36
N THR A 159 -1.66 -7.54 2.20
CA THR A 159 -2.27 -6.36 1.58
C THR A 159 -2.25 -5.19 2.57
N PRO A 160 -1.56 -4.08 2.26
CA PRO A 160 -1.45 -2.95 3.17
C PRO A 160 -2.84 -2.35 3.45
N PRO A 161 -3.22 -2.13 4.72
CA PRO A 161 -4.44 -1.40 5.03
C PRO A 161 -4.22 0.08 4.70
N GLU A 162 -5.27 0.79 4.27
CA GLU A 162 -5.20 2.21 3.92
C GLU A 162 -4.55 3.10 4.99
N LYS A 163 -4.85 2.83 6.26
CA LYS A 163 -4.31 3.58 7.41
C LYS A 163 -2.79 3.58 7.46
N ILE A 164 -2.12 2.69 6.73
CA ILE A 164 -0.65 2.65 6.67
C ILE A 164 -0.06 3.92 6.08
N CYS A 165 -0.75 4.54 5.12
CA CYS A 165 -0.34 5.77 4.49
C CYS A 165 -0.17 6.89 5.54
N LEU A 166 -1.04 6.89 6.56
CA LEU A 166 -1.06 7.90 7.61
C LEU A 166 0.08 7.75 8.63
N LEU A 167 0.78 6.60 8.68
CA LEU A 167 1.97 6.47 9.53
C LEU A 167 3.09 7.42 9.10
N CYS A 168 3.17 7.74 7.80
CA CYS A 168 4.13 8.69 7.25
C CYS A 168 3.46 10.00 6.77
N HIS A 169 2.22 9.93 6.29
CA HIS A 169 1.45 11.07 5.80
C HIS A 169 0.36 11.52 6.79
N GLY A 170 0.66 11.58 8.08
CA GLY A 170 -0.33 11.80 9.16
C GLY A 170 -1.18 13.06 9.02
N GLU A 171 -0.66 14.12 8.40
CA GLU A 171 -1.41 15.36 8.15
C GLU A 171 -2.35 15.29 6.93
N LYS A 172 -2.32 14.18 6.17
CA LYS A 172 -3.07 14.03 4.90
C LYS A 172 -4.38 13.29 5.07
N GLN A 173 -4.97 13.33 6.25
CA GLN A 173 -6.35 12.88 6.45
C GLN A 173 -7.34 13.69 5.59
N MET A 174 -8.40 13.05 5.12
CA MET A 174 -9.44 13.71 4.34
C MET A 174 -10.31 14.58 5.26
N LYS A 175 -10.55 15.83 4.87
CA LYS A 175 -11.35 16.81 5.64
C LYS A 175 -12.70 17.11 5.01
N ILE A 176 -13.00 16.53 3.85
CA ILE A 176 -14.31 16.65 3.20
C ILE A 176 -15.23 15.57 3.78
N THR A 177 -16.31 15.95 4.44
CA THR A 177 -17.21 15.00 5.12
C THR A 177 -17.80 13.99 4.14
N ALA A 178 -18.24 14.46 2.97
CA ALA A 178 -18.81 13.62 1.91
C ALA A 178 -17.81 12.61 1.29
N MET A 179 -16.51 12.80 1.54
CA MET A 179 -15.46 11.89 1.07
C MET A 179 -14.70 11.21 2.23
N ALA A 180 -15.19 11.34 3.47
CA ALA A 180 -14.45 10.90 4.66
C ALA A 180 -14.16 9.39 4.68
N GLU A 181 -15.00 8.58 4.02
CA GLU A 181 -14.85 7.12 3.94
C GLU A 181 -14.14 6.64 2.67
N ARG A 182 -13.60 7.56 1.84
CA ARG A 182 -12.88 7.19 0.61
C ARG A 182 -11.46 6.77 0.92
N TYR A 183 -10.99 5.75 0.20
CA TYR A 183 -9.64 5.26 0.35
C TYR A 183 -8.64 6.21 -0.31
N CYS A 184 -7.47 6.40 0.29
CA CYS A 184 -6.38 7.19 -0.28
C CYS A 184 -6.13 6.89 -1.78
N LEU A 185 -6.16 5.60 -2.14
CA LEU A 185 -5.88 5.12 -3.50
C LEU A 185 -7.00 5.38 -4.50
N ASP A 186 -8.20 5.75 -4.04
CA ASP A 186 -9.30 6.15 -4.92
C ASP A 186 -8.96 7.43 -5.70
N CYS A 187 -8.07 8.27 -5.15
CA CYS A 187 -7.60 9.51 -5.77
C CYS A 187 -6.10 9.43 -6.12
N HIS A 188 -5.29 8.89 -5.21
CA HIS A 188 -3.85 8.75 -5.37
C HIS A 188 -3.53 7.43 -6.07
N ASN A 189 -3.51 7.46 -7.40
CA ASN A 189 -3.27 6.29 -8.24
C ASN A 189 -1.84 5.73 -8.08
N PHE A 190 -1.65 4.92 -7.03
CA PHE A 190 -0.38 4.29 -6.69
C PHE A 190 0.07 3.30 -7.75
N PHE A 191 -0.87 2.58 -8.34
CA PHE A 191 -0.62 1.49 -9.31
C PHE A 191 -0.39 1.96 -10.74
N ARG A 192 -0.75 3.20 -11.08
CA ARG A 192 -0.62 3.70 -12.46
C ARG A 192 0.82 4.14 -12.72
N GLU A 193 1.44 3.54 -13.73
CA GLU A 193 2.76 3.94 -14.21
C GLU A 193 2.80 5.43 -14.56
N GLY A 194 3.91 6.09 -14.23
CA GLY A 194 4.09 7.52 -14.50
C GLY A 194 3.14 8.46 -13.75
N SER A 195 2.29 7.96 -12.84
CA SER A 195 1.44 8.83 -12.03
C SER A 195 2.30 9.76 -11.15
N PRO A 196 1.97 11.06 -11.05
CA PRO A 196 2.68 11.96 -10.13
C PRO A 196 2.32 11.72 -8.65
N LEU A 197 1.56 10.66 -8.35
CA LEU A 197 0.95 10.36 -7.05
C LEU A 197 0.10 11.49 -6.47
N ARG A 198 -0.15 12.54 -7.24
CA ARG A 198 -1.13 13.58 -6.95
C ARG A 198 -2.32 13.37 -7.89
N PRO A 199 -3.56 13.49 -7.40
CA PRO A 199 -4.73 13.29 -8.24
C PRO A 199 -4.74 14.28 -9.40
N LEU A 200 -4.97 13.76 -10.60
CA LEU A 200 -5.22 14.53 -11.80
C LEU A 200 -6.71 14.85 -11.91
N ARG A 201 -7.07 15.83 -12.75
CA ARG A 201 -8.46 16.20 -13.04
C ARG A 201 -9.34 14.98 -13.35
N GLN A 202 -8.85 14.07 -14.19
CA GLN A 202 -9.59 12.87 -14.58
C GLN A 202 -9.91 11.95 -13.39
N ASP A 203 -9.02 11.88 -12.40
CA ASP A 203 -9.21 11.02 -11.22
C ASP A 203 -10.38 11.56 -10.36
N CYS A 204 -10.55 12.89 -10.30
CA CYS A 204 -11.71 13.51 -9.68
C CYS A 204 -13.00 13.23 -10.48
N LEU A 205 -12.93 13.38 -11.81
CA LEU A 205 -14.10 13.29 -12.68
C LEU A 205 -14.67 11.87 -12.80
N GLN A 206 -13.86 10.82 -12.62
CA GLN A 206 -14.33 9.44 -12.61
C GLN A 206 -15.57 9.23 -11.71
N CYS A 207 -15.59 9.87 -10.54
CA CYS A 207 -16.75 9.86 -9.65
C CYS A 207 -17.64 11.11 -9.83
N HIS A 208 -17.07 12.31 -9.93
CA HIS A 208 -17.87 13.54 -9.93
C HIS A 208 -18.74 13.70 -11.18
N GLU A 209 -18.33 13.17 -12.33
CA GLU A 209 -19.14 13.24 -13.57
C GLU A 209 -20.24 12.16 -13.61
N SER A 210 -19.99 11.02 -12.97
CA SER A 210 -20.90 9.87 -12.92
C SER A 210 -21.96 9.95 -11.82
N GLN A 211 -21.90 10.94 -10.93
CA GLN A 211 -22.87 11.12 -9.86
C GLN A 211 -24.24 11.57 -10.40
N ALA A 212 -25.28 10.80 -10.07
CA ALA A 212 -26.67 11.04 -10.51
C ALA A 212 -27.26 12.35 -9.95
N LYS A 213 -26.86 12.75 -8.74
CA LYS A 213 -27.12 14.09 -8.20
C LYS A 213 -25.89 14.96 -8.44
N LYS A 214 -25.89 15.67 -9.56
CA LYS A 214 -24.92 16.74 -9.83
C LYS A 214 -25.25 17.95 -8.95
N GLU A 215 -25.02 17.86 -7.64
CA GLU A 215 -25.11 19.03 -6.75
C GLU A 215 -24.10 20.12 -7.16
N VAL A 216 -23.02 19.69 -7.81
CA VAL A 216 -22.03 20.59 -8.39
C VAL A 216 -22.31 20.68 -9.90
N HIS A 217 -22.83 21.83 -10.32
CA HIS A 217 -22.96 22.17 -11.73
C HIS A 217 -21.66 22.82 -12.22
N TRP A 218 -21.16 22.36 -13.37
CA TRP A 218 -20.15 23.09 -14.13
C TRP A 218 -20.48 22.98 -15.62
N PRO A 219 -20.54 24.10 -16.36
CA PRO A 219 -20.73 24.05 -17.80
C PRO A 219 -19.47 23.48 -18.47
N SER A 220 -19.61 22.84 -19.64
CA SER A 220 -18.47 22.37 -20.43
C SER A 220 -17.52 23.50 -20.83
N SER A 221 -18.04 24.73 -20.92
CA SER A 221 -17.30 25.96 -21.19
C SER A 221 -16.69 26.62 -19.95
N ALA A 222 -16.79 25.98 -18.78
CA ALA A 222 -16.22 26.47 -17.54
C ALA A 222 -14.71 26.75 -17.73
N PRO A 223 -14.20 27.93 -17.34
CA PRO A 223 -12.79 28.29 -17.50
C PRO A 223 -11.90 27.61 -16.46
N MET A 224 -12.18 26.34 -16.13
CA MET A 224 -11.37 25.50 -15.27
C MET A 224 -10.09 25.05 -15.99
N GLN A 225 -9.26 26.01 -16.37
CA GLN A 225 -7.95 25.78 -17.01
C GLN A 225 -6.96 25.08 -16.06
N PHE A 226 -7.22 25.15 -14.75
CA PHE A 226 -6.42 24.53 -13.71
C PHE A 226 -6.90 23.12 -13.34
N GLN A 227 -6.02 22.34 -12.71
CA GLN A 227 -6.40 21.09 -12.05
C GLN A 227 -7.40 21.39 -10.91
N CYS A 228 -8.39 20.53 -10.70
CA CYS A 228 -9.38 20.70 -9.62
C CYS A 228 -8.72 20.93 -8.26
N SER A 229 -7.58 20.25 -8.05
CA SER A 229 -6.78 20.29 -6.82
C SER A 229 -6.18 21.67 -6.47
N GLN A 230 -6.12 22.60 -7.43
CA GLN A 230 -5.64 23.96 -7.14
C GLN A 230 -6.59 24.72 -6.23
N CYS A 231 -7.90 24.54 -6.43
CA CYS A 231 -8.95 25.16 -5.63
C CYS A 231 -9.51 24.19 -4.58
N HIS A 232 -9.84 22.96 -5.00
CA HIS A 232 -10.36 21.92 -4.12
C HIS A 232 -9.21 21.19 -3.45
N GLN A 233 -9.04 21.38 -2.15
CA GLN A 233 -7.94 20.76 -1.39
C GLN A 233 -8.51 19.84 -0.30
N PRO A 234 -8.80 18.56 -0.63
CA PRO A 234 -9.49 17.62 0.27
C PRO A 234 -8.84 17.41 1.63
N HIS A 235 -7.51 17.60 1.73
CA HIS A 235 -6.78 17.48 2.99
C HIS A 235 -6.73 18.77 3.81
N LYS A 236 -7.15 19.91 3.26
CA LYS A 236 -7.05 21.21 3.95
C LYS A 236 -8.37 21.72 4.50
N GLN A 237 -9.43 21.69 3.69
CA GLN A 237 -10.73 22.26 4.03
C GLN A 237 -11.84 21.64 3.17
N GLU A 238 -13.06 21.64 3.71
CA GLU A 238 -14.22 21.05 3.05
C GLU A 238 -14.69 21.87 1.85
N LYS A 239 -14.75 23.20 1.98
CA LYS A 239 -15.11 24.11 0.90
C LYS A 239 -13.86 24.75 0.31
N PRO A 240 -13.76 24.90 -1.02
CA PRO A 240 -12.65 25.61 -1.66
C PRO A 240 -12.80 27.12 -1.39
N VAL A 241 -12.43 27.58 -0.20
CA VAL A 241 -12.25 29.02 0.04
C VAL A 241 -11.03 29.43 -0.76
N VAL A 242 -11.27 29.96 -1.96
CA VAL A 242 -10.25 30.59 -2.80
C VAL A 242 -10.26 32.07 -2.51
N PHE A 243 -9.16 32.58 -1.96
CA PHE A 243 -8.95 34.01 -1.89
C PHE A 243 -8.61 34.52 -3.29
N CYS A 244 -9.60 35.04 -4.02
CA CYS A 244 -9.46 35.37 -5.44
C CYS A 244 -8.27 36.32 -5.71
N GLN A 245 -8.00 37.24 -4.79
CA GLN A 245 -6.91 38.22 -4.89
C GLN A 245 -5.52 37.60 -4.75
N SER A 246 -5.39 36.36 -4.24
CA SER A 246 -4.10 35.66 -4.23
C SER A 246 -3.52 35.47 -5.63
N CYS A 247 -4.39 35.34 -6.64
CA CYS A 247 -4.02 35.27 -8.06
C CYS A 247 -4.42 36.53 -8.83
N HIS A 248 -5.57 37.13 -8.52
CA HIS A 248 -6.11 38.33 -9.18
C HIS A 248 -5.80 39.61 -8.39
N GLN A 249 -4.52 39.94 -8.24
CA GLN A 249 -4.08 41.00 -7.33
C GLN A 249 -4.62 42.40 -7.67
N ARG A 250 -4.82 42.70 -8.96
CA ARG A 250 -5.23 44.02 -9.45
C ARG A 250 -6.75 44.21 -9.58
N VAL A 251 -7.53 43.14 -9.35
CA VAL A 251 -8.97 43.15 -9.65
C VAL A 251 -9.74 44.21 -8.87
N VAL A 252 -9.36 44.47 -7.62
CA VAL A 252 -10.05 45.45 -6.76
C VAL A 252 -9.69 46.91 -7.06
N THR A 253 -8.65 47.13 -7.87
CA THR A 253 -8.17 48.47 -8.23
C THR A 253 -8.62 48.92 -9.61
N GLU A 254 -9.40 48.11 -10.32
CA GLU A 254 -9.70 48.35 -11.75
C GLU A 254 -11.21 48.40 -12.03
N GLY A 255 -11.59 49.33 -12.92
CA GLY A 255 -12.96 49.51 -13.36
C GLY A 255 -13.96 49.72 -12.21
N LYS A 256 -15.13 49.10 -12.35
CA LYS A 256 -16.22 49.19 -11.37
C LYS A 256 -15.98 48.38 -10.10
N HIS A 257 -14.94 47.54 -10.02
CA HIS A 257 -14.60 46.88 -8.75
C HIS A 257 -14.15 47.88 -7.69
N THR A 258 -13.60 49.04 -8.07
CA THR A 258 -13.14 50.11 -7.16
C THR A 258 -14.27 50.77 -6.34
N VAL A 259 -15.52 50.61 -6.76
CA VAL A 259 -16.67 51.13 -6.02
C VAL A 259 -16.73 50.41 -4.68
N ASN A 260 -16.81 51.16 -3.57
CA ASN A 260 -16.77 50.62 -2.21
C ASN A 260 -17.72 49.41 -2.02
N ALA A 261 -18.98 49.55 -2.44
CA ALA A 261 -19.97 48.48 -2.36
C ALA A 261 -19.56 47.20 -3.12
N HIS A 262 -18.85 47.31 -4.24
CA HIS A 262 -18.33 46.16 -4.98
C HIS A 262 -17.05 45.58 -4.36
N THR A 263 -16.15 46.42 -3.82
CA THR A 263 -14.95 45.94 -3.11
C THR A 263 -15.30 45.13 -1.86
N GLN A 264 -16.39 45.48 -1.18
CA GLN A 264 -16.85 44.81 0.03
C GLN A 264 -17.77 43.61 -0.24
N ALA A 265 -18.34 43.51 -1.44
CA ALA A 265 -19.15 42.37 -1.83
C ALA A 265 -18.30 41.11 -1.96
N SER A 266 -18.85 39.96 -1.56
CA SER A 266 -18.22 38.67 -1.86
C SER A 266 -18.07 38.52 -3.37
N CYS A 267 -16.88 38.10 -3.83
CA CYS A 267 -16.63 37.86 -5.26
C CYS A 267 -17.67 36.89 -5.86
N THR A 268 -18.12 35.91 -5.06
CA THR A 268 -19.11 34.89 -5.46
C THR A 268 -20.55 35.40 -5.57
N ALA A 269 -20.82 36.64 -5.13
CA ALA A 269 -22.11 37.28 -5.36
C ALA A 269 -22.38 37.40 -6.87
N CYS A 270 -21.36 37.82 -7.63
CA CYS A 270 -21.41 37.95 -9.08
C CYS A 270 -20.71 36.78 -9.80
N HIS A 271 -19.51 36.39 -9.37
CA HIS A 271 -18.71 35.34 -10.00
C HIS A 271 -19.11 33.95 -9.46
N LYS A 272 -20.06 33.29 -10.12
CA LYS A 272 -20.46 31.93 -9.72
C LYS A 272 -19.30 30.95 -9.90
N PRO A 273 -19.04 30.07 -8.90
CA PRO A 273 -18.03 29.02 -9.04
C PRO A 273 -18.25 28.20 -10.32
N HIS A 274 -17.15 27.76 -10.94
CA HIS A 274 -17.13 27.05 -12.22
C HIS A 274 -17.64 27.81 -13.45
N GLU A 275 -18.30 28.96 -13.31
CA GLU A 275 -18.60 29.85 -14.43
C GLU A 275 -17.58 30.98 -14.52
N TRP A 276 -17.28 31.60 -13.37
CA TRP A 276 -16.31 32.69 -13.12
C TRP A 276 -16.51 33.97 -13.95
N LYS A 277 -17.08 33.89 -15.15
CA LYS A 277 -17.42 35.02 -15.99
C LYS A 277 -18.86 35.45 -15.68
N VAL A 278 -19.03 36.73 -15.35
CA VAL A 278 -20.37 37.32 -15.27
C VAL A 278 -20.87 37.53 -16.69
N THR A 279 -21.96 36.87 -17.06
CA THR A 279 -22.55 36.95 -18.41
C THR A 279 -24.01 37.41 -18.39
N THR A 280 -24.62 37.47 -17.21
CA THR A 280 -26.06 37.70 -17.04
C THR A 280 -26.33 39.08 -16.43
N ARG A 281 -27.41 39.74 -16.85
CA ARG A 281 -27.83 41.04 -16.27
C ARG A 281 -28.30 40.88 -14.84
N GLU A 282 -28.86 39.70 -14.54
CA GLU A 282 -29.41 39.29 -13.24
C GLU A 282 -28.37 39.42 -12.12
N ALA A 283 -27.10 39.15 -12.41
CA ALA A 283 -26.01 39.34 -11.46
C ALA A 283 -25.91 40.80 -10.98
N CYS A 284 -26.19 41.77 -11.85
CA CYS A 284 -26.17 43.19 -11.52
C CYS A 284 -27.50 43.67 -10.93
N THR A 285 -28.62 43.25 -11.51
CA THR A 285 -29.96 43.72 -11.12
C THR A 285 -30.43 43.15 -9.78
N SER A 286 -29.77 42.10 -9.27
CA SER A 286 -29.99 41.60 -7.91
C SER A 286 -29.86 42.70 -6.84
N CYS A 287 -28.89 43.61 -7.00
CA CYS A 287 -28.71 44.80 -6.15
C CYS A 287 -29.19 46.10 -6.82
N HIS A 288 -29.04 46.22 -8.15
CA HIS A 288 -29.43 47.42 -8.91
C HIS A 288 -30.83 47.31 -9.51
N GLN A 289 -31.83 46.99 -8.68
CA GLN A 289 -33.22 46.80 -9.12
C GLN A 289 -33.79 48.07 -9.78
N ASN A 290 -33.40 49.24 -9.30
CA ASN A 290 -33.76 50.54 -9.86
C ASN A 290 -33.19 50.80 -11.27
N LYS A 291 -32.27 49.96 -11.75
CA LYS A 291 -31.69 50.03 -13.11
C LYS A 291 -32.13 48.85 -13.99
N ALA A 292 -33.09 48.03 -13.55
CA ALA A 292 -33.55 46.87 -14.32
C ALA A 292 -33.98 47.23 -15.76
N SER A 293 -34.75 48.32 -15.90
CA SER A 293 -35.24 48.83 -17.20
C SER A 293 -34.25 49.71 -17.96
N HIS A 294 -33.05 49.95 -17.43
CA HIS A 294 -32.04 50.76 -18.11
C HIS A 294 -31.40 49.97 -19.25
N ASN A 295 -31.54 50.46 -20.49
CA ASN A 295 -31.04 49.83 -21.72
C ASN A 295 -31.38 48.32 -21.80
N PRO A 296 -32.66 47.95 -22.01
CA PRO A 296 -33.09 46.56 -22.05
C PRO A 296 -32.30 45.73 -23.07
N GLY A 297 -31.94 44.50 -22.70
CA GLY A 297 -31.21 43.56 -23.57
C GLY A 297 -29.70 43.78 -23.67
N ALA A 298 -29.17 44.96 -23.36
CA ALA A 298 -27.71 45.21 -23.37
C ALA A 298 -27.02 44.58 -22.14
N PHE A 299 -25.83 43.99 -22.25
CA PHE A 299 -25.14 43.50 -21.05
C PHE A 299 -24.47 44.66 -20.29
N CYS A 300 -24.67 44.76 -18.97
CA CYS A 300 -24.19 45.90 -18.17
C CYS A 300 -22.69 46.17 -18.37
N ALA A 301 -21.87 45.13 -18.47
CA ALA A 301 -20.42 45.27 -18.59
C ALA A 301 -19.92 45.72 -19.99
N SER A 302 -20.81 45.84 -20.99
CA SER A 302 -20.43 46.41 -22.29
C SER A 302 -20.20 47.93 -22.20
N CYS A 303 -20.91 48.61 -21.31
CA CYS A 303 -20.76 50.05 -21.06
C CYS A 303 -20.08 50.34 -19.71
N HIS A 304 -20.24 49.46 -18.71
CA HIS A 304 -19.65 49.61 -17.38
C HIS A 304 -18.49 48.62 -17.19
N SER A 305 -17.26 49.06 -17.45
CA SER A 305 -16.09 48.18 -17.39
C SER A 305 -15.81 47.66 -15.97
N PHE A 306 -15.74 46.33 -15.84
CA PHE A 306 -15.21 45.61 -14.67
C PHE A 306 -13.87 44.92 -15.01
N LYS A 307 -13.28 45.27 -16.16
CA LYS A 307 -12.09 44.57 -16.66
C LYS A 307 -10.86 44.85 -15.80
N THR A 308 -10.00 43.83 -15.79
CA THR A 308 -8.56 43.96 -15.54
C THR A 308 -7.86 44.46 -16.79
#